data_AF-A0A3G7TNU8-F1
#
_entry.id   AF-A0A3G7TNU8-F1
#
_cell.length_a   1.000
_cell.length_b   1.000
_cell.length_c   1.000
_cell.angle_alpha   90.00
_cell.angle_beta   90.00
_cell.angle_gamma   90.00
#
_symmetry.space_group_name_H-M   'P 1'
#
loop_
_entity.id
_entity.type
_entity.pdbx_description
1 polymer ?
#
loop_
_entity_poly.entity_id
_entity_poly.type
_entity_poly.pdbx_seq_one_letter_code
_entity_poly.pdbx_strand_id
1 'polypeptide(L)'
;MLKSSGRLDQVIDRIGDILPVLSSSGDQVFWIAISRLLVREHDWILGEENTGNVVDDTGAILWSFAQATPGAKVRVKAIVQSLIANGDLLIVPWILRKHLFVHGLTPYRKQNHGEVIFDLEETIKLRDLELPRYYSAVKSGVAIRKLPDTEAIFCILNSNLWDDTLRQSFTAQLDSMSAISTIAALLSPPNVIVDLSTLEQMFDADAVLGMTRGLLRDEGFPENEWLASSVRRFRGALLGQDPHVSSPDDEDS
;
A
#
# COMPACT_ATOMS: atom_id res chain seq x y z
N MET A 1 -15.38 9.03 13.67
CA MET A 1 -15.23 9.09 15.15
C MET A 1 -14.05 8.27 15.68
N LEU A 2 -13.83 7.00 15.26
CA LEU A 2 -12.66 6.22 15.75
C LEU A 2 -11.32 6.76 15.21
N LYS A 3 -11.20 6.96 13.88
CA LYS A 3 -10.01 7.54 13.22
C LYS A 3 -9.61 8.91 13.80
N SER A 4 -10.57 9.82 13.95
CA SER A 4 -10.34 11.18 14.47
C SER A 4 -9.96 11.25 15.96
N SER A 5 -9.95 10.11 16.68
CA SER A 5 -9.66 10.04 18.12
C SER A 5 -8.38 9.29 18.46
N GLY A 6 -7.61 8.82 17.47
CA GLY A 6 -6.41 8.00 17.69
C GLY A 6 -6.69 6.64 18.34
N ARG A 7 -7.96 6.20 18.32
CA ARG A 7 -8.40 4.94 18.95
C ARG A 7 -8.42 3.76 17.97
N LEU A 8 -8.12 4.00 16.69
CA LEU A 8 -8.09 2.93 15.70
C LEU A 8 -6.98 1.94 16.03
N ASP A 9 -5.76 2.42 16.28
CA ASP A 9 -4.60 1.60 16.65
C ASP A 9 -4.89 0.77 17.91
N GLN A 10 -5.51 1.39 18.93
CA GLN A 10 -5.92 0.69 20.15
C GLN A 10 -6.98 -0.40 19.93
N VAL A 11 -7.85 -0.24 18.92
CA VAL A 11 -8.81 -1.28 18.55
C VAL A 11 -8.08 -2.42 17.85
N ILE A 12 -7.12 -2.09 16.97
CA ILE A 12 -6.35 -3.04 16.16
C ILE A 12 -5.43 -3.88 17.04
N ASP A 13 -4.75 -3.29 18.01
CA ASP A 13 -3.94 -3.97 19.02
C ASP A 13 -4.73 -5.06 19.77
N ARG A 14 -6.05 -4.84 19.93
CA ARG A 14 -6.95 -5.76 20.61
C ARG A 14 -7.68 -6.73 19.69
N ILE A 15 -7.50 -6.63 18.37
CA ILE A 15 -8.11 -7.57 17.41
C ILE A 15 -7.59 -8.99 17.65
N GLY A 16 -6.30 -9.13 17.98
CA GLY A 16 -5.72 -10.44 18.32
C GLY A 16 -6.47 -11.16 19.44
N ASP A 17 -6.98 -10.41 20.43
CA ASP A 17 -7.75 -10.95 21.56
C ASP A 17 -9.21 -11.27 21.18
N ILE A 18 -9.78 -10.50 20.25
CA ILE A 18 -11.19 -10.59 19.84
C ILE A 18 -11.39 -11.67 18.78
N LEU A 19 -10.38 -11.90 17.93
CA LEU A 19 -10.49 -12.81 16.79
C LEU A 19 -10.87 -14.25 17.18
N PRO A 20 -10.31 -14.86 18.25
CA PRO A 20 -10.70 -16.21 18.68
C PRO A 20 -12.17 -16.32 19.12
N VAL A 21 -12.77 -15.24 19.63
CA VAL A 21 -14.13 -15.23 20.19
C VAL A 21 -15.20 -14.76 19.20
N LEU A 22 -14.82 -14.16 18.07
CA LEU A 22 -15.76 -13.79 17.00
C LEU A 22 -16.39 -15.04 16.37
N SER A 23 -17.70 -14.97 16.10
CA SER A 23 -18.39 -15.96 15.28
C SER A 23 -18.07 -15.76 13.80
N SER A 24 -18.29 -16.77 12.96
CA SER A 24 -18.05 -16.67 11.52
C SER A 24 -18.89 -15.59 10.83
N SER A 25 -20.11 -15.32 11.30
CA SER A 25 -20.91 -14.19 10.81
C SER A 25 -20.38 -12.84 11.32
N GLY A 26 -19.83 -12.82 12.54
CA GLY A 26 -19.14 -11.67 13.11
C GLY A 26 -17.89 -11.29 12.32
N ASP A 27 -17.11 -12.26 11.84
CA ASP A 27 -15.93 -12.03 11.01
C ASP A 27 -16.23 -11.21 9.77
N GLN A 28 -17.27 -11.59 9.02
CA GLN A 28 -17.62 -10.92 7.79
C GLN A 28 -17.92 -9.44 8.05
N VAL A 29 -18.80 -9.17 9.01
CA VAL A 29 -19.20 -7.80 9.36
C VAL A 29 -17.99 -7.00 9.86
N PHE A 30 -17.20 -7.60 10.75
CA PHE A 30 -16.06 -6.94 11.36
C PHE A 30 -14.99 -6.57 10.34
N TRP A 31 -14.51 -7.53 9.56
CA TRP A 31 -13.39 -7.30 8.63
C TRP A 31 -13.77 -6.39 7.47
N ILE A 32 -15.02 -6.47 6.98
CA ILE A 32 -15.54 -5.51 5.99
C ILE A 32 -15.60 -4.09 6.57
N ALA A 33 -16.00 -3.95 7.84
CA ALA A 33 -16.02 -2.65 8.50
C ALA A 33 -14.61 -2.08 8.66
N ILE A 34 -13.63 -2.91 9.04
CA ILE A 34 -12.23 -2.51 9.13
C ILE A 34 -11.70 -2.08 7.76
N SER A 35 -11.85 -2.88 6.70
CA SER A 35 -11.33 -2.51 5.38
C SER A 35 -11.89 -1.18 4.86
N ARG A 36 -13.20 -0.96 5.02
CA ARG A 36 -13.85 0.31 4.66
C ARG A 36 -13.37 1.47 5.51
N LEU A 37 -13.15 1.23 6.81
CA LEU A 37 -12.65 2.25 7.71
C LEU A 37 -11.24 2.68 7.31
N LEU A 38 -10.40 1.78 6.80
CA LEU A 38 -9.01 2.07 6.42
C LEU A 38 -8.91 2.94 5.15
N VAL A 39 -9.86 2.87 4.23
CA VAL A 39 -9.91 3.77 3.07
C VAL A 39 -9.95 5.24 3.52
N ARG A 40 -9.20 6.11 2.82
CA ARG A 40 -9.20 7.56 3.10
C ARG A 40 -10.56 8.18 2.77
N GLU A 41 -11.02 9.04 3.68
CA GLU A 41 -12.27 9.78 3.51
C GLU A 41 -12.11 10.85 2.43
N HIS A 42 -11.04 11.64 2.51
CA HIS A 42 -10.70 12.67 1.52
C HIS A 42 -9.85 12.09 0.39
N ASP A 43 -9.92 12.72 -0.77
CA ASP A 43 -8.92 12.50 -1.82
C ASP A 43 -7.63 13.17 -1.36
N TRP A 44 -6.51 12.44 -1.46
CA TRP A 44 -5.14 12.86 -1.07
C TRP A 44 -4.79 12.75 0.41
N ILE A 45 -3.48 12.70 0.67
CA ILE A 45 -2.93 12.75 2.02
C ILE A 45 -2.70 14.23 2.37
N LEU A 46 -3.30 14.68 3.47
CA LEU A 46 -3.27 16.10 3.90
C LEU A 46 -2.30 16.36 5.07
N GLY A 47 -1.74 15.29 5.65
CA GLY A 47 -0.80 15.35 6.76
C GLY A 47 -0.30 13.95 7.11
N GLU A 48 0.30 13.80 8.28
CA GLU A 48 0.80 12.50 8.74
C GLU A 48 -0.32 11.45 8.76
N GLU A 49 -0.14 10.37 7.98
CA GLU A 49 -1.10 9.27 7.88
C GLU A 49 -0.46 7.97 8.41
N ASN A 50 -1.06 7.43 9.48
CA ASN A 50 -0.65 6.14 10.06
C ASN A 50 -1.53 4.97 9.60
N THR A 51 -2.55 5.23 8.77
CA THR A 51 -3.50 4.18 8.35
C THR A 51 -2.82 3.05 7.57
N GLY A 52 -1.70 3.32 6.89
CA GLY A 52 -0.90 2.29 6.22
C GLY A 52 -0.31 1.27 7.19
N ASN A 53 0.19 1.71 8.34
CA ASN A 53 0.69 0.82 9.40
C ASN A 53 -0.44 -0.07 9.93
N VAL A 54 -1.65 0.49 10.05
CA VAL A 54 -2.83 -0.28 10.48
C VAL A 54 -3.19 -1.39 9.49
N VAL A 55 -2.98 -1.19 8.18
CA VAL A 55 -3.14 -2.27 7.20
C VAL A 55 -2.10 -3.37 7.43
N ASP A 56 -0.84 -2.99 7.66
CA ASP A 56 0.25 -3.95 7.94
C ASP A 56 -0.04 -4.78 9.20
N ASP A 57 -0.43 -4.13 10.30
CA ASP A 57 -0.82 -4.79 11.55
C ASP A 57 -2.01 -5.74 11.35
N THR A 58 -3.02 -5.28 10.62
CA THR A 58 -4.20 -6.10 10.29
C THR A 58 -3.82 -7.35 9.50
N GLY A 59 -2.99 -7.18 8.47
CA GLY A 59 -2.47 -8.28 7.66
C GLY A 59 -1.65 -9.26 8.50
N ALA A 60 -0.77 -8.76 9.36
CA ALA A 60 0.08 -9.54 10.24
C ALA A 60 -0.72 -10.33 11.28
N ILE A 61 -1.79 -9.75 11.84
CA ILE A 61 -2.69 -10.42 12.78
C ILE A 61 -3.41 -11.58 12.08
N LEU A 62 -3.97 -11.37 10.88
CA LEU A 62 -4.62 -12.42 10.11
C LEU A 62 -3.65 -13.53 9.70
N TRP A 63 -2.43 -13.15 9.29
CA TRP A 63 -1.38 -14.08 8.93
C TRP A 63 -0.97 -14.97 10.10
N SER A 64 -0.72 -14.37 11.26
CA SER A 64 -0.37 -15.09 12.49
C SER A 64 -1.52 -15.97 12.97
N PHE A 65 -2.77 -15.46 12.91
CA PHE A 65 -3.94 -16.23 13.31
C PHE A 65 -4.15 -17.48 12.44
N ALA A 66 -3.93 -17.38 11.12
CA ALA A 66 -4.04 -18.52 10.21
C ALA A 66 -3.12 -19.69 10.58
N GLN A 67 -2.02 -19.42 11.29
CA GLN A 67 -1.03 -20.39 11.74
C GLN A 67 -1.39 -21.06 13.07
N ALA A 68 -2.28 -20.46 13.87
CA ALA A 68 -2.58 -20.93 15.22
C ALA A 68 -3.19 -22.35 15.25
N THR A 69 -4.08 -22.67 14.31
CA THR A 69 -4.69 -24.01 14.16
C THR A 69 -5.11 -24.28 12.72
N PRO A 70 -5.26 -25.57 12.30
CA PRO A 70 -5.76 -25.90 10.97
C PRO A 70 -7.13 -25.28 10.64
N GLY A 71 -8.02 -25.13 11.64
CA GLY A 71 -9.32 -24.48 11.48
C GLY A 71 -9.22 -22.96 11.26
N ALA A 72 -8.19 -22.32 11.81
CA ALA A 72 -7.96 -20.88 11.64
C ALA A 72 -7.62 -20.54 10.19
N LYS A 73 -6.83 -21.38 9.50
CA LYS A 73 -6.54 -21.22 8.06
C LYS A 73 -7.80 -21.20 7.22
N VAL A 74 -8.73 -22.14 7.44
CA VAL A 74 -10.03 -22.17 6.73
C VAL A 74 -10.85 -20.91 7.01
N ARG A 75 -10.85 -20.46 8.26
CA ARG A 75 -11.56 -19.23 8.67
C ARG A 75 -10.99 -17.97 8.01
N VAL A 76 -9.66 -17.82 7.95
CA VAL A 76 -9.01 -16.68 7.27
C VAL A 76 -9.30 -16.69 5.77
N LYS A 77 -9.32 -17.86 5.12
CA LYS A 77 -9.75 -17.96 3.72
C LYS A 77 -11.18 -17.44 3.52
N ALA A 78 -12.11 -17.76 4.42
CA ALA A 78 -13.48 -17.25 4.36
C ALA A 78 -13.56 -15.73 4.59
N ILE A 79 -12.72 -15.19 5.48
CA ILE A 79 -12.57 -13.73 5.67
C ILE A 79 -12.10 -13.07 4.38
N VAL A 80 -11.05 -13.59 3.75
CA VAL A 80 -10.52 -13.08 2.47
C VAL A 80 -11.59 -13.08 1.39
N GLN A 81 -12.37 -14.16 1.25
CA GLN A 81 -13.48 -14.20 0.27
C GLN A 81 -14.54 -13.12 0.55
N SER A 82 -14.83 -12.86 1.82
CA SER A 82 -15.80 -11.83 2.21
C SER A 82 -15.29 -10.40 1.93
N LEU A 83 -13.98 -10.18 2.11
CA LEU A 83 -13.29 -8.93 1.77
C LEU A 83 -13.28 -8.70 0.25
N ILE A 84 -12.93 -9.72 -0.54
CA ILE A 84 -12.96 -9.68 -2.01
C ILE A 84 -14.34 -9.28 -2.52
N ALA A 85 -15.38 -9.98 -2.02
CA ALA A 85 -16.77 -9.72 -2.39
C ALA A 85 -17.23 -8.28 -2.06
N ASN A 86 -16.57 -7.61 -1.10
CA ASN A 86 -16.88 -6.25 -0.69
C ASN A 86 -15.97 -5.17 -1.28
N GLY A 87 -15.09 -5.53 -2.23
CA GLY A 87 -14.26 -4.54 -2.89
C GLY A 87 -13.01 -4.14 -2.10
N ASP A 88 -12.51 -5.00 -1.19
CA ASP A 88 -11.26 -4.72 -0.49
C ASP A 88 -10.09 -4.51 -1.46
N LEU A 89 -9.27 -3.51 -1.15
CA LEU A 89 -8.06 -3.12 -1.88
C LEU A 89 -6.88 -2.88 -0.92
N LEU A 90 -6.93 -3.43 0.30
CA LEU A 90 -5.94 -3.17 1.35
C LEU A 90 -5.45 -4.48 1.98
N ILE A 91 -6.33 -5.17 2.70
CA ILE A 91 -5.97 -6.39 3.45
C ILE A 91 -5.67 -7.55 2.50
N VAL A 92 -6.51 -7.76 1.49
CA VAL A 92 -6.35 -8.84 0.50
C VAL A 92 -5.08 -8.65 -0.34
N PRO A 93 -4.76 -7.45 -0.89
CA PRO A 93 -3.50 -7.24 -1.57
C PRO A 93 -2.29 -7.49 -0.66
N TRP A 94 -2.32 -7.05 0.60
CA TRP A 94 -1.24 -7.34 1.55
C TRP A 94 -0.98 -8.85 1.68
N ILE A 95 -2.04 -9.62 1.91
CA ILE A 95 -1.95 -11.09 2.03
C ILE A 95 -1.44 -11.71 0.73
N LEU A 96 -2.00 -11.28 -0.41
CA LEU A 96 -1.62 -11.78 -1.72
C LEU A 96 -0.14 -11.50 -2.01
N ARG A 97 0.35 -10.28 -1.76
CA ARG A 97 1.74 -9.91 -2.01
C ARG A 97 2.70 -10.79 -1.23
N LYS A 98 2.46 -11.02 0.06
CA LYS A 98 3.25 -11.97 0.87
C LYS A 98 3.28 -13.36 0.23
N HIS A 99 2.13 -13.85 -0.23
CA HIS A 99 2.04 -15.13 -0.93
C HIS A 99 2.78 -15.17 -2.27
N LEU A 100 2.79 -14.08 -3.04
CA LEU A 100 3.57 -14.00 -4.28
C LEU A 100 5.06 -14.27 -4.00
N PHE A 101 5.63 -13.63 -2.97
CA PHE A 101 7.04 -13.85 -2.58
C PHE A 101 7.28 -15.25 -2.04
N VAL A 102 6.39 -15.76 -1.19
CA VAL A 102 6.54 -17.10 -0.60
C VAL A 102 6.51 -18.19 -1.66
N HIS A 103 5.69 -18.02 -2.69
CA HIS A 103 5.53 -19.00 -3.75
C HIS A 103 6.45 -18.78 -4.95
N GLY A 104 7.29 -17.74 -4.93
CA GLY A 104 8.21 -17.42 -6.03
C GLY A 104 7.48 -16.97 -7.30
N LEU A 105 6.31 -16.34 -7.14
CA LEU A 105 5.52 -15.75 -8.22
C LEU A 105 5.93 -14.30 -8.53
N THR A 106 7.16 -13.94 -8.15
CA THR A 106 7.75 -12.61 -8.35
C THR A 106 9.10 -12.75 -9.06
N PRO A 107 9.58 -11.71 -9.77
CA PRO A 107 10.93 -11.72 -10.34
C PRO A 107 12.04 -11.76 -9.26
N TYR A 108 11.71 -11.46 -8.01
CA TYR A 108 12.63 -11.47 -6.89
C TYR A 108 12.84 -12.87 -6.29
N ARG A 109 13.89 -13.00 -5.47
CA ARG A 109 14.20 -14.27 -4.78
C ARG A 109 13.05 -14.69 -3.87
N LYS A 110 12.69 -15.96 -3.95
CA LYS A 110 11.71 -16.61 -3.06
C LYS A 110 12.05 -16.35 -1.60
N GLN A 111 11.08 -15.86 -0.84
CA GLN A 111 11.19 -15.66 0.61
C GLN A 111 10.50 -16.83 1.33
N ASN A 112 11.27 -17.74 1.89
CA ASN A 112 10.71 -18.98 2.44
C ASN A 112 10.37 -18.79 3.93
N HIS A 113 9.08 -18.66 4.25
CA HIS A 113 8.60 -18.45 5.63
C HIS A 113 7.94 -19.69 6.28
N GLY A 114 8.00 -20.86 5.64
CA GLY A 114 7.58 -22.15 6.23
C GLY A 114 6.06 -22.35 6.35
N GLU A 115 5.29 -21.30 6.63
CA GLU A 115 3.84 -21.37 6.86
C GLU A 115 3.07 -20.39 5.96
N VAL A 116 1.98 -20.88 5.36
CA VAL A 116 1.20 -20.17 4.33
C VAL A 116 -0.31 -20.33 4.54
N ILE A 117 -1.08 -19.26 4.32
CA ILE A 117 -2.57 -19.27 4.29
C ILE A 117 -3.09 -19.91 3.01
N PHE A 118 -2.52 -19.57 1.84
CA PHE A 118 -2.87 -20.17 0.56
C PHE A 118 -1.70 -21.02 0.05
N ASP A 119 -1.99 -22.21 -0.47
CA ASP A 119 -1.00 -22.95 -1.23
C ASP A 119 -0.71 -22.27 -2.58
N LEU A 120 0.20 -22.85 -3.37
CA LEU A 120 0.61 -22.28 -4.66
C LEU A 120 -0.56 -22.15 -5.63
N GLU A 121 -1.39 -23.19 -5.76
CA GLU A 121 -2.50 -23.21 -6.71
C GLU A 121 -3.58 -22.21 -6.30
N GLU A 122 -3.90 -22.17 -5.01
CA GLU A 122 -4.82 -21.20 -4.42
C GLU A 122 -4.31 -19.76 -4.59
N THR A 123 -3.00 -19.53 -4.43
CA THR A 123 -2.39 -18.22 -4.63
C THR A 123 -2.49 -17.78 -6.09
N ILE A 124 -2.23 -18.68 -7.04
CA ILE A 124 -2.38 -18.38 -8.48
C ILE A 124 -3.83 -17.99 -8.78
N LYS A 125 -4.80 -18.75 -8.26
CA LYS A 125 -6.24 -18.43 -8.43
C LYS A 125 -6.60 -17.08 -7.84
N LEU A 126 -6.11 -16.77 -6.64
CA LEU A 126 -6.34 -15.49 -5.98
C LEU A 126 -5.71 -14.33 -6.77
N ARG A 127 -4.47 -14.51 -7.26
CA ARG A 127 -3.77 -13.54 -8.10
C ARG A 127 -4.57 -13.23 -9.36
N ASP A 128 -4.94 -14.27 -10.11
CA ASP A 128 -5.61 -14.11 -11.41
C ASP A 128 -7.00 -13.49 -11.26
N LEU A 129 -7.65 -13.72 -10.11
CA LEU A 129 -8.92 -13.10 -9.75
C LEU A 129 -8.76 -11.60 -9.41
N GLU A 130 -7.79 -11.24 -8.57
CA GLU A 130 -7.71 -9.90 -7.98
C GLU A 130 -6.86 -8.89 -8.75
N LEU A 131 -5.80 -9.31 -9.47
CA LEU A 131 -4.96 -8.37 -10.20
C LEU A 131 -5.71 -7.48 -11.21
N PRO A 132 -6.74 -7.96 -11.95
CA PRO A 132 -7.54 -7.08 -12.80
C PRO A 132 -8.26 -5.96 -12.04
N ARG A 133 -8.71 -6.22 -10.81
CA ARG A 133 -9.33 -5.20 -9.95
C ARG A 133 -8.31 -4.17 -9.48
N TYR A 134 -7.12 -4.62 -9.08
CA TYR A 134 -6.05 -3.71 -8.66
C TYR A 134 -5.58 -2.85 -9.83
N TYR A 135 -5.44 -3.44 -11.02
CA TYR A 135 -5.13 -2.72 -12.27
C TYR A 135 -6.16 -1.61 -12.51
N SER A 136 -7.45 -1.90 -12.36
CA SER A 136 -8.52 -0.89 -12.51
C SER A 136 -8.44 0.22 -11.46
N ALA A 137 -8.12 -0.12 -10.20
CA ALA A 137 -7.94 0.85 -9.12
C ALA A 137 -6.74 1.78 -9.35
N VAL A 138 -5.63 1.26 -9.87
CA VAL A 138 -4.46 2.06 -10.27
C VAL A 138 -4.80 2.95 -11.46
N LYS A 139 -5.39 2.39 -12.52
CA LYS A 139 -5.72 3.14 -13.75
C LYS A 139 -6.74 4.27 -13.52
N SER A 140 -7.71 4.07 -12.62
CA SER A 140 -8.70 5.09 -12.27
C SER A 140 -8.19 6.12 -11.26
N GLY A 141 -7.01 5.88 -10.67
CA GLY A 141 -6.38 6.68 -9.62
C GLY A 141 -6.97 6.56 -8.24
N VAL A 142 -7.86 5.58 -8.01
CA VAL A 142 -8.31 5.21 -6.67
C VAL A 142 -7.13 4.81 -5.79
N ALA A 143 -6.14 4.09 -6.36
CA ALA A 143 -4.96 3.65 -5.61
C ALA A 143 -4.22 4.82 -4.95
N ILE A 144 -3.88 5.88 -5.70
CA ILE A 144 -3.22 7.07 -5.15
C ILE A 144 -4.19 7.88 -4.29
N ARG A 145 -5.43 8.09 -4.75
CA ARG A 145 -6.36 9.01 -4.08
C ARG A 145 -6.94 8.50 -2.77
N LYS A 146 -7.07 7.19 -2.58
CA LYS A 146 -7.88 6.61 -1.50
C LYS A 146 -7.17 5.58 -0.64
N LEU A 147 -6.15 4.89 -1.14
CA LEU A 147 -5.51 3.82 -0.38
C LEU A 147 -4.36 4.38 0.47
N PRO A 148 -4.26 4.03 1.76
CA PRO A 148 -3.17 4.48 2.63
C PRO A 148 -1.87 3.67 2.48
N ASP A 149 -1.84 2.68 1.59
CA ASP A 149 -0.66 1.85 1.33
C ASP A 149 -0.41 1.68 -0.18
N THR A 150 0.61 0.87 -0.52
CA THR A 150 1.03 0.58 -1.89
C THR A 150 0.90 -0.90 -2.25
N GLU A 151 0.21 -1.70 -1.44
CA GLU A 151 0.21 -3.16 -1.58
C GLU A 151 -0.43 -3.60 -2.90
N ALA A 152 -1.57 -3.00 -3.27
CA ALA A 152 -2.24 -3.28 -4.55
C ALA A 152 -1.37 -2.93 -5.76
N ILE A 153 -0.60 -1.84 -5.68
CA ILE A 153 0.35 -1.41 -6.72
C ILE A 153 1.48 -2.44 -6.83
N PHE A 154 2.09 -2.81 -5.71
CA PHE A 154 3.17 -3.78 -5.71
C PHE A 154 2.74 -5.20 -6.08
N CYS A 155 1.49 -5.62 -5.82
CA CYS A 155 0.96 -6.87 -6.36
C CYS A 155 1.07 -6.93 -7.90
N ILE A 156 0.77 -5.83 -8.59
CA ILE A 156 0.83 -5.75 -10.06
C ILE A 156 2.28 -5.75 -10.52
N LEU A 157 3.13 -4.89 -9.95
CA LEU A 157 4.56 -4.81 -10.26
C LEU A 157 5.26 -6.14 -10.03
N ASN A 158 5.06 -6.75 -8.86
CA ASN A 158 5.69 -8.01 -8.49
C ASN A 158 5.16 -9.20 -9.30
N SER A 159 4.04 -9.05 -10.00
CA SER A 159 3.52 -10.06 -10.94
C SER A 159 3.91 -9.80 -12.40
N ASN A 160 4.78 -8.81 -12.67
CA ASN A 160 5.17 -8.37 -14.01
C ASN A 160 3.97 -8.00 -14.92
N LEU A 161 2.90 -7.45 -14.32
CA LEU A 161 1.71 -6.99 -15.05
C LEU A 161 1.63 -5.46 -15.14
N TRP A 162 2.73 -4.76 -14.81
CA TRP A 162 2.83 -3.32 -14.97
C TRP A 162 3.24 -2.99 -16.39
N ASP A 163 2.25 -2.68 -17.23
CA ASP A 163 2.43 -2.38 -18.64
C ASP A 163 2.58 -0.87 -18.90
N ASP A 164 2.90 -0.51 -20.15
CA ASP A 164 3.03 0.89 -20.57
C ASP A 164 1.73 1.70 -20.36
N THR A 165 0.57 1.04 -20.42
CA THR A 165 -0.72 1.70 -20.20
C THR A 165 -0.89 2.13 -18.76
N LEU A 166 -0.55 1.26 -17.79
CA LEU A 166 -0.50 1.63 -16.38
C LEU A 166 0.57 2.66 -16.13
N ARG A 167 1.78 2.50 -16.67
CA ARG A 167 2.87 3.47 -16.48
C ARG A 167 2.46 4.87 -16.93
N GLN A 168 1.90 5.00 -18.12
CA GLN A 168 1.39 6.28 -18.63
C GLN A 168 0.23 6.82 -17.79
N SER A 169 -0.74 5.96 -17.46
CA SER A 169 -1.90 6.36 -16.65
C SER A 169 -1.50 6.80 -15.26
N PHE A 170 -0.54 6.14 -14.63
CA PHE A 170 -0.04 6.45 -13.30
C PHE A 170 0.78 7.74 -13.31
N THR A 171 1.62 7.95 -14.34
CA THR A 171 2.34 9.21 -14.59
C THR A 171 1.37 10.39 -14.74
N ALA A 172 0.32 10.23 -15.57
CA ALA A 172 -0.64 11.29 -15.86
C ALA A 172 -1.51 11.70 -14.65
N GLN A 173 -1.55 10.88 -13.59
CA GLN A 173 -2.26 11.20 -12.36
C GLN A 173 -1.46 12.12 -11.42
N LEU A 174 -0.19 12.37 -11.71
CA LEU A 174 0.72 13.17 -10.88
C LEU A 174 0.77 14.64 -11.33
N ASP A 175 -0.41 15.20 -11.63
CA ASP A 175 -0.63 16.49 -12.28
C ASP A 175 -0.81 17.68 -11.31
N SER A 176 -0.77 17.42 -10.00
CA SER A 176 -1.01 18.42 -8.95
C SER A 176 -0.12 18.18 -7.75
N MET A 177 0.13 19.24 -6.96
CA MET A 177 0.97 19.13 -5.77
C MET A 177 0.37 18.14 -4.76
N SER A 178 -0.96 18.08 -4.61
CA SER A 178 -1.62 17.07 -3.77
C SER A 178 -1.36 15.64 -4.22
N ALA A 179 -1.34 15.37 -5.54
CA ALA A 179 -1.01 14.06 -6.07
C ALA A 179 0.46 13.71 -5.85
N ILE A 180 1.38 14.65 -6.11
CA ILE A 180 2.83 14.47 -5.86
C ILE A 180 3.11 14.23 -4.38
N SER A 181 2.55 15.04 -3.48
CA SER A 181 2.70 14.86 -2.04
C SER A 181 2.15 13.53 -1.56
N THR A 182 1.01 13.10 -2.11
CA THR A 182 0.41 11.80 -1.77
C THR A 182 1.29 10.64 -2.21
N ILE A 183 1.77 10.63 -3.46
CA ILE A 183 2.62 9.53 -3.93
C ILE A 183 3.98 9.53 -3.21
N ALA A 184 4.54 10.70 -2.91
CA ALA A 184 5.75 10.85 -2.13
C ALA A 184 5.59 10.30 -0.71
N ALA A 185 4.46 10.60 -0.05
CA ALA A 185 4.14 10.07 1.27
C ALA A 185 3.91 8.54 1.27
N LEU A 186 3.42 7.98 0.17
CA LEU A 186 3.20 6.53 0.03
C LEU A 186 4.49 5.75 -0.29
N LEU A 187 5.38 6.31 -1.12
CA LEU A 187 6.59 5.62 -1.60
C LEU A 187 7.87 5.99 -0.85
N SER A 188 7.91 7.19 -0.28
CA SER A 188 9.09 7.74 0.39
C SER A 188 8.75 8.40 1.74
N PRO A 189 7.88 7.80 2.58
CA PRO A 189 7.70 8.33 3.93
C PRO A 189 9.04 8.28 4.69
N PRO A 190 9.15 9.00 5.82
CA PRO A 190 10.31 8.88 6.69
C PRO A 190 10.63 7.41 7.00
N ASN A 191 11.93 7.07 6.98
CA ASN A 191 12.46 5.72 7.18
C ASN A 191 12.19 4.68 6.07
N VAL A 192 11.51 5.04 4.99
CA VAL A 192 11.36 4.18 3.81
C VAL A 192 12.29 4.66 2.69
N ILE A 193 13.04 3.72 2.13
CA ILE A 193 13.97 3.95 1.03
C ILE A 193 13.33 3.44 -0.25
N VAL A 194 13.33 4.29 -1.29
CA VAL A 194 13.00 3.90 -2.66
C VAL A 194 14.11 4.42 -3.57
N ASP A 195 14.56 3.57 -4.49
CA ASP A 195 15.58 3.93 -5.48
C ASP A 195 14.95 4.35 -6.82
N LEU A 196 15.74 5.02 -7.65
CA LEU A 196 15.32 5.46 -8.98
C LEU A 196 14.82 4.29 -9.84
N SER A 197 15.50 3.14 -9.79
CA SER A 197 15.15 1.97 -10.62
C SER A 197 13.77 1.40 -10.30
N THR A 198 13.32 1.54 -9.06
CA THR A 198 11.98 1.18 -8.60
C THR A 198 10.97 2.20 -9.12
N LEU A 199 11.28 3.50 -9.02
CA LEU A 199 10.41 4.56 -9.53
C LEU A 199 10.23 4.50 -11.07
N GLU A 200 11.29 4.19 -11.81
CA GLU A 200 11.28 4.03 -13.27
C GLU A 200 10.38 2.88 -13.74
N GLN A 201 10.17 1.86 -12.90
CA GLN A 201 9.20 0.80 -13.18
C GLN A 201 7.75 1.30 -13.06
N MET A 202 7.49 2.26 -12.17
CA MET A 202 6.15 2.72 -11.84
C MET A 202 5.64 3.80 -12.79
N PHE A 203 6.49 4.76 -13.15
CA PHE A 203 6.11 5.92 -13.97
C PHE A 203 7.27 6.40 -14.85
N ASP A 204 7.03 7.41 -15.68
CA ASP A 204 8.09 8.14 -16.37
C ASP A 204 8.79 9.08 -15.37
N ALA A 205 9.93 8.66 -14.85
CA ALA A 205 10.63 9.36 -13.77
C ALA A 205 11.07 10.78 -14.18
N ASP A 206 11.49 10.98 -15.43
CA ASP A 206 11.88 12.28 -15.94
C ASP A 206 10.68 13.23 -16.05
N ALA A 207 9.55 12.73 -16.58
CA ALA A 207 8.32 13.50 -16.63
C ALA A 207 7.83 13.89 -15.23
N VAL A 208 7.84 12.94 -14.28
CA VAL A 208 7.43 13.18 -12.89
C VAL A 208 8.37 14.16 -12.19
N LEU A 209 9.67 14.07 -12.41
CA LEU A 209 10.65 15.04 -11.89
C LEU A 209 10.39 16.45 -12.46
N GLY A 210 10.10 16.55 -13.76
CA GLY A 210 9.73 17.79 -14.43
C GLY A 210 8.47 18.43 -13.82
N MET A 211 7.40 17.63 -13.65
CA MET A 211 6.16 18.05 -13.01
C MET A 211 6.39 18.49 -11.56
N THR A 212 7.12 17.69 -10.79
CA THR A 212 7.46 17.99 -9.38
C THR A 212 8.18 19.33 -9.26
N ARG A 213 9.18 19.59 -10.11
CA ARG A 213 9.92 20.87 -10.11
C ARG A 213 9.04 22.05 -10.49
N GLY A 214 8.16 21.87 -11.48
CA GLY A 214 7.19 22.89 -11.89
C GLY A 214 6.25 23.27 -10.74
N LEU A 215 5.61 22.26 -10.15
CA LEU A 215 4.67 22.43 -9.03
C LEU A 215 5.35 23.06 -7.81
N LEU A 216 6.56 22.62 -7.44
CA LEU A 216 7.30 23.23 -6.31
C LEU A 216 7.67 24.69 -6.55
N ARG A 217 7.93 25.10 -7.80
CA ARG A 217 8.21 26.50 -8.13
C ARG A 217 6.94 27.36 -8.06
N ASP A 218 5.82 26.79 -8.51
CA ASP A 218 4.57 27.54 -8.69
C ASP A 218 3.74 27.58 -7.39
N GLU A 219 3.76 26.51 -6.59
CA GLU A 219 2.97 26.34 -5.36
C GLU A 219 3.81 26.27 -4.07
N GLY A 220 5.11 25.96 -4.17
CA GLY A 220 5.97 25.73 -3.00
C GLY A 220 5.88 24.30 -2.44
N PHE A 221 6.56 24.05 -1.33
CA PHE A 221 6.42 22.80 -0.57
C PHE A 221 5.10 22.79 0.22
N PRO A 222 4.53 21.60 0.51
CA PRO A 222 3.40 21.48 1.44
C PRO A 222 3.72 22.11 2.80
N GLU A 223 2.74 22.78 3.42
CA GLU A 223 2.90 23.39 4.75
C GLU A 223 3.17 22.36 5.86
N ASN A 224 2.65 21.14 5.68
CA ASN A 224 2.90 20.03 6.60
C ASN A 224 4.34 19.50 6.42
N GLU A 225 5.18 19.62 7.45
CA GLU A 225 6.60 19.26 7.37
C GLU A 225 6.85 17.77 7.05
N TRP A 226 5.97 16.87 7.52
CA TRP A 226 6.07 15.44 7.20
C TRP A 226 5.84 15.19 5.70
N LEU A 227 4.87 15.87 5.09
CA LEU A 227 4.66 15.86 3.63
C LEU A 227 5.81 16.53 2.89
N ALA A 228 6.29 17.69 3.35
CA ALA A 228 7.42 18.37 2.72
C ALA A 228 8.67 17.49 2.71
N SER A 229 8.99 16.84 3.83
CA SER A 229 10.08 15.88 3.96
C SER A 229 9.92 14.70 2.98
N SER A 230 8.71 14.13 2.89
CA SER A 230 8.41 13.05 1.94
C SER A 230 8.63 13.50 0.49
N VAL A 231 8.20 14.71 0.12
CA VAL A 231 8.43 15.29 -1.22
C VAL A 231 9.92 15.53 -1.49
N ARG A 232 10.69 16.02 -0.52
CA ARG A 232 12.15 16.18 -0.67
C ARG A 232 12.83 14.84 -0.94
N ARG A 233 12.49 13.80 -0.15
CA ARG A 233 13.02 12.43 -0.32
C ARG A 233 12.64 11.84 -1.67
N PHE A 234 11.38 11.97 -2.07
CA PHE A 234 10.88 11.50 -3.36
C PHE A 234 11.59 12.18 -4.53
N ARG A 235 11.75 13.52 -4.48
CA ARG A 235 12.55 14.28 -5.46
C ARG A 235 14.01 13.81 -5.49
N GLY A 236 14.61 13.55 -4.33
CA GLY A 236 15.97 13.01 -4.26
C GLY A 236 16.10 11.65 -4.94
N ALA A 237 15.14 10.75 -4.69
CA ALA A 237 15.08 9.45 -5.36
C ALA A 237 14.91 9.57 -6.88
N LEU A 238 14.06 10.49 -7.36
CA LEU A 238 13.91 10.80 -8.80
C LEU A 238 15.19 11.34 -9.43
N LEU A 239 16.07 11.98 -8.65
CA LEU A 239 17.37 12.46 -9.10
C LEU A 239 18.45 11.38 -9.06
N GLY A 240 18.12 10.16 -8.61
CA GLY A 240 19.09 9.09 -8.40
C GLY A 240 20.06 9.38 -7.25
N GLN A 241 19.70 10.25 -6.31
CA GLN A 241 20.50 10.47 -5.11
C GLN A 241 20.52 9.18 -4.27
N ASP A 242 21.67 8.89 -3.66
CA ASP A 242 21.82 7.71 -2.81
C ASP A 242 20.86 7.82 -1.61
N PRO A 243 19.89 6.91 -1.47
CA PRO A 243 18.91 6.97 -0.39
C PRO A 243 19.51 6.69 1.00
N HIS A 244 20.75 6.21 1.07
CA HIS A 244 21.51 6.01 2.32
C HIS A 244 22.31 7.24 2.73
N VAL A 245 22.47 8.23 1.84
CA VAL A 245 23.13 9.49 2.15
C VAL A 245 22.05 10.48 2.53
N SER A 246 21.77 10.59 3.82
CA SER A 246 21.06 11.75 4.36
C SER A 246 21.86 13.00 3.98
N SER A 247 21.32 13.86 3.13
CA SER A 247 21.82 15.22 3.00
C SER A 247 21.14 16.05 4.10
N PRO A 248 21.82 16.35 5.22
CA PRO A 248 21.53 17.59 5.90
C PRO A 248 21.92 18.72 4.92
N ASP A 249 21.16 19.80 4.91
CA ASP A 249 21.50 21.06 4.23
C ASP A 249 21.08 21.15 2.74
N ASP A 250 19.78 21.34 2.52
CA ASP A 250 19.30 22.35 1.55
C ASP A 250 18.81 23.57 2.37
N GLU A 251 19.69 24.13 3.21
CA GLU A 251 19.62 25.54 3.60
C GLU A 251 20.60 26.29 2.69
N ASP A 252 20.07 27.23 1.91
CA ASP A 252 20.77 28.22 1.08
C ASP A 252 21.64 27.73 -0.10
N SER A 253 21.06 27.72 -1.32
CA SER A 253 21.64 28.33 -2.55
C SER A 253 20.65 28.31 -3.73
#